data_AF-A0A809S171-F1
#
_entry.id   AF-A0A809S171-F1
#
_cell.length_a   1.000
_cell.length_b   1.000
_cell.length_c   1.000
_cell.angle_alpha   90.00
_cell.angle_beta   90.00
_cell.angle_gamma   90.00
#
_symmetry.space_group_name_H-M   'P 1'
#
loop_
_entity.id
_entity.type
_entity.pdbx_description
1 polymer ?
#
loop_
_entity_poly.entity_id
_entity_poly.type
_entity_poly.pdbx_seq_one_letter_code
_entity_poly.pdbx_strand_id
1 'polypeptide(L)'
;MTVKGSVAADNVSIIKQDAIVGFEHPPQPHPSNIDIIQASKDSIPILQLKIGDQITDVAAYTPWGGYVLSPYAIYEIPYQQGTRWIINPFVFFKRALDLPDMPAPDVTTSTGRRLLMAHMDGDGFASNAEFPGSPLAPRVMLEKIFKKYTIPTAVSVIEAETAPWGLYPKKSAEMEQIAREIYRLPHVEIASHSYSHPFKWQQLSENADGEGNNLTIPGYKFNLDKETQGSVEYINQRLAPPGKTCTIFLWTGDCNPGADAIAKTDSLGLLNMNGGDTLITNSQPSLTLVAPLGIARDAHFQIFAPNQNENVYTNNWLGPFYGFRRVIETYQLTDKPRRLKPVDIYFHTYAASKPASLKALEEVFDWALKQPNHPVYPSDYIRRVMDFNHSVMARADNNWLFYGDGQLDTLRISNTAGYAQINNSIAGYQDFNQDRYLHLIKTDVNQIQLASKINDVPYLVDANGTLQTWNQHNLQTDFTLKAYVKLDFTLHHSDNCHLYDEQGHVIQSDSHTQQQYHYQTNAAGQHTYKLSC
;
A
#
# COMPACT_ATOMS: atom_id res chain seq x y z
N MET A 1 19.23 -17.43 28.56
CA MET A 1 20.33 -16.99 27.67
C MET A 1 21.45 -16.49 28.56
N THR A 2 22.70 -16.87 28.26
CA THR A 2 23.86 -16.42 29.03
C THR A 2 24.89 -15.83 28.08
N VAL A 3 25.28 -14.58 28.32
CA VAL A 3 26.42 -13.93 27.65
C VAL A 3 27.67 -14.26 28.43
N LYS A 4 28.62 -14.97 27.83
CA LYS A 4 29.86 -15.41 28.49
C LYS A 4 31.03 -14.43 28.33
N GLY A 5 30.91 -13.47 27.40
CA GLY A 5 31.93 -12.49 27.04
C GLY A 5 31.96 -12.25 25.53
N SER A 6 32.84 -11.36 25.06
CA SER A 6 33.08 -11.11 23.64
C SER A 6 34.49 -11.55 23.27
N VAL A 7 34.67 -12.14 22.09
CA VAL A 7 35.98 -12.60 21.59
C VAL A 7 36.27 -12.01 20.22
N ALA A 8 37.56 -11.82 19.93
CA ALA A 8 38.03 -11.47 18.59
C ALA A 8 37.62 -12.57 17.59
N ALA A 9 37.15 -12.16 16.42
CA ALA A 9 36.64 -13.06 15.39
C ALA A 9 37.76 -13.70 14.55
N ASP A 10 38.72 -14.35 15.22
CA ASP A 10 39.74 -15.15 14.54
C ASP A 10 39.23 -16.58 14.29
N ASN A 11 39.43 -17.10 13.08
CA ASN A 11 39.04 -18.47 12.69
C ASN A 11 37.55 -18.80 12.94
N VAL A 12 36.64 -17.93 12.48
CA VAL A 12 35.20 -18.14 12.61
C VAL A 12 34.70 -19.11 11.53
N SER A 13 33.90 -20.10 11.94
CA SER A 13 33.23 -21.04 11.02
C SER A 13 31.77 -21.25 11.39
N ILE A 14 30.91 -21.43 10.39
CA ILE A 14 29.50 -21.80 10.61
C ILE A 14 29.46 -23.31 10.83
N ILE A 15 28.93 -23.73 11.98
CA ILE A 15 28.82 -25.16 12.34
C ILE A 15 27.37 -25.66 12.35
N LYS A 16 26.39 -24.75 12.32
CA LYS A 16 24.97 -25.06 12.16
C LYS A 16 24.26 -23.93 11.43
N GLN A 17 23.41 -24.29 10.46
CA GLN A 17 22.60 -23.36 9.68
C GLN A 17 21.23 -23.98 9.38
N ASP A 18 20.14 -23.35 9.83
CA ASP A 18 18.76 -23.71 9.45
C ASP A 18 18.47 -23.32 7.99
N ALA A 19 17.50 -23.98 7.35
CA ALA A 19 17.11 -23.73 5.96
C ALA A 19 16.60 -22.29 5.69
N ILE A 20 16.18 -21.57 6.74
CA ILE A 20 15.76 -20.17 6.62
C ILE A 20 16.93 -19.17 6.54
N VAL A 21 18.16 -19.62 6.82
CA VAL A 21 19.37 -18.80 6.82
C VAL A 21 20.03 -18.88 5.43
N GLY A 22 20.47 -17.75 4.91
CA GLY A 22 20.91 -17.59 3.52
C GLY A 22 19.80 -17.16 2.56
N PHE A 23 18.79 -16.44 3.05
CA PHE A 23 17.57 -16.12 2.29
C PHE A 23 17.84 -15.26 1.05
N GLU A 24 18.45 -14.08 1.21
CA GLU A 24 18.90 -13.23 0.08
C GLU A 24 20.43 -13.15 0.00
N HIS A 25 21.12 -13.41 1.12
CA HIS A 25 22.58 -13.44 1.20
C HIS A 25 23.06 -14.48 2.22
N PRO A 26 24.11 -15.26 1.92
CA PRO A 26 24.69 -16.19 2.89
C PRO A 26 25.29 -15.43 4.09
N PRO A 27 25.16 -15.94 5.32
CA PRO A 27 25.82 -15.34 6.48
C PRO A 27 27.34 -15.26 6.25
N GLN A 28 27.96 -14.12 6.59
CA GLN A 28 29.40 -13.94 6.53
C GLN A 28 30.01 -13.99 7.93
N PRO A 29 31.11 -14.73 8.13
CA PRO A 29 31.84 -14.72 9.39
C PRO A 29 32.70 -13.45 9.48
N HIS A 30 32.09 -12.28 9.77
CA HIS A 30 32.88 -11.04 9.81
C HIS A 30 32.42 -9.90 10.75
N PRO A 31 32.17 -10.15 12.06
CA PRO A 31 32.30 -9.07 13.05
C PRO A 31 33.76 -8.89 13.46
N SER A 32 34.16 -7.70 13.91
CA SER A 32 35.45 -7.49 14.58
C SER A 32 35.53 -8.17 15.94
N ASN A 33 34.38 -8.28 16.64
CA ASN A 33 34.18 -9.03 17.88
C ASN A 33 32.81 -9.71 17.86
N ILE A 34 32.70 -10.91 18.43
CA ILE A 34 31.45 -11.66 18.55
C ILE A 34 31.16 -11.97 20.02
N ASP A 35 29.92 -11.72 20.44
CA ASP A 35 29.43 -12.15 21.75
C ASP A 35 29.22 -13.67 21.79
N ILE A 36 29.74 -14.30 22.84
CA ILE A 36 29.53 -15.71 23.12
C ILE A 36 28.23 -15.89 23.87
N ILE A 37 27.22 -16.31 23.13
CA ILE A 37 25.87 -16.53 23.63
C ILE A 37 25.58 -18.03 23.59
N GLN A 38 25.08 -18.52 24.71
CA GLN A 38 24.52 -19.86 24.79
C GLN A 38 23.00 -19.75 25.01
N ALA A 39 22.25 -20.28 24.06
CA ALA A 39 20.80 -20.41 24.17
C ALA A 39 20.45 -21.38 25.32
N SER A 40 19.27 -21.21 25.91
CA SER A 40 18.79 -22.10 26.99
C SER A 40 18.58 -23.53 26.48
N LYS A 41 18.50 -24.49 27.40
CA LYS A 41 18.33 -25.91 27.07
C LYS A 41 17.12 -26.20 26.18
N ASP A 42 16.03 -25.44 26.34
CA ASP A 42 14.79 -25.59 25.58
C ASP A 42 14.75 -24.70 24.32
N SER A 43 15.89 -24.16 23.90
CA SER A 43 16.02 -23.36 22.69
C SER A 43 16.48 -24.19 21.50
N ILE A 44 16.12 -23.73 20.30
CA ILE A 44 16.54 -24.33 19.02
C ILE A 44 17.47 -23.34 18.33
N PRO A 45 18.79 -23.54 18.37
CA PRO A 45 19.73 -22.70 17.62
C PRO A 45 19.47 -22.81 16.12
N ILE A 46 19.35 -21.69 15.42
CA ILE A 46 19.14 -21.61 13.96
C ILE A 46 20.42 -21.23 13.20
N LEU A 47 21.35 -20.54 13.86
CA LEU A 47 22.68 -20.26 13.34
C LEU A 47 23.69 -20.36 14.49
N GLN A 48 24.70 -21.21 14.33
CA GLN A 48 25.78 -21.38 15.31
C GLN A 48 27.13 -21.19 14.65
N LEU A 49 28.00 -20.46 15.35
CA LEU A 49 29.37 -20.21 14.93
C LEU A 49 30.34 -20.87 15.89
N LYS A 50 31.44 -21.39 15.36
CA LYS A 50 32.62 -21.78 16.12
C LYS A 50 33.69 -20.70 15.95
N ILE A 51 34.25 -20.22 17.06
CA ILE A 51 35.27 -19.17 17.14
C ILE A 51 36.39 -19.71 18.03
N GLY A 52 37.52 -20.07 17.43
CA GLY A 52 38.52 -20.90 18.13
C GLY A 52 37.88 -22.18 18.69
N ASP A 53 37.91 -22.35 20.02
CA ASP A 53 37.29 -23.48 20.72
C ASP A 53 35.90 -23.17 21.31
N GLN A 54 35.39 -21.97 21.10
CA GLN A 54 34.09 -21.54 21.62
C GLN A 54 33.00 -21.70 20.57
N ILE A 55 31.77 -21.95 21.03
CA ILE A 55 30.56 -21.99 20.21
C ILE A 55 29.64 -20.88 20.69
N THR A 56 29.04 -20.16 19.74
CA THR A 56 28.03 -19.14 20.02
C THR A 56 26.78 -19.36 19.16
N ASP A 57 25.62 -19.25 19.81
CA ASP A 57 24.29 -19.30 19.22
C ASP A 57 23.90 -17.89 18.78
N VAL A 58 24.26 -17.49 17.56
CA VAL A 58 23.99 -16.14 17.06
C VAL A 58 22.54 -15.91 16.65
N ALA A 59 21.77 -17.00 16.51
CA ALA A 59 20.34 -16.92 16.36
C ALA A 59 19.68 -18.20 16.88
N ALA A 60 18.51 -18.06 17.52
CA ALA A 60 17.76 -19.20 18.03
C ALA A 60 16.27 -18.88 18.20
N TYR A 61 15.45 -19.94 18.17
CA TYR A 61 14.11 -19.94 18.76
C TYR A 61 14.20 -20.33 20.24
N THR A 62 13.35 -19.73 21.06
CA THR A 62 13.33 -19.86 22.51
C THR A 62 11.89 -19.94 23.01
N PRO A 63 11.65 -20.39 24.25
CA PRO A 63 10.29 -20.44 24.80
C PRO A 63 9.57 -19.08 24.90
N TRP A 64 10.30 -17.96 24.86
CA TRP A 64 9.76 -16.60 24.96
C TRP A 64 9.75 -15.85 23.62
N GLY A 65 10.23 -16.46 22.54
CA GLY A 65 10.42 -15.74 21.29
C GLY A 65 11.57 -16.28 20.44
N GLY A 66 12.09 -15.45 19.54
CA GLY A 66 13.33 -15.72 18.82
C GLY A 66 14.27 -14.52 18.90
N TYR A 67 15.56 -14.77 18.68
CA TYR A 67 16.54 -13.69 18.53
C TYR A 67 17.50 -13.97 17.38
N VAL A 68 18.06 -12.89 16.86
CA VAL A 68 19.14 -12.88 15.86
C VAL A 68 20.09 -11.76 16.24
N LEU A 69 21.37 -12.07 16.42
CA LEU A 69 22.39 -11.07 16.70
C LEU A 69 22.79 -10.33 15.44
N SER A 70 23.10 -9.04 15.56
CA SER A 70 23.75 -8.30 14.48
C SER A 70 25.16 -8.86 14.23
N PRO A 71 25.65 -8.94 12.97
CA PRO A 71 24.99 -8.57 11.72
C PRO A 71 24.34 -9.76 11.00
N TYR A 72 23.85 -10.78 11.73
CA TYR A 72 23.36 -12.04 11.14
C TYR A 72 21.89 -12.03 10.74
N ALA A 73 21.16 -10.95 11.01
CA ALA A 73 19.81 -10.74 10.48
C ALA A 73 19.84 -10.17 9.06
N ILE A 74 20.65 -9.13 8.87
CA ILE A 74 20.76 -8.34 7.65
C ILE A 74 22.24 -8.14 7.33
N TYR A 75 22.61 -8.41 6.10
CA TYR A 75 23.92 -8.10 5.54
C TYR A 75 23.92 -6.70 4.92
N GLU A 76 24.89 -5.87 5.27
CA GLU A 76 25.14 -4.58 4.61
C GLU A 76 26.15 -4.78 3.47
N ILE A 77 25.75 -4.46 2.25
CA ILE A 77 26.65 -4.55 1.10
C ILE A 77 27.64 -3.37 1.17
N PRO A 78 28.96 -3.60 1.06
CA PRO A 78 29.97 -2.54 1.07
C PRO A 78 29.67 -1.42 0.08
N TYR A 79 30.20 -0.23 0.36
CA TYR A 79 30.02 0.97 -0.47
C TYR A 79 28.57 1.42 -0.63
N GLN A 80 27.74 1.24 0.41
CA GLN A 80 26.34 1.69 0.46
C GLN A 80 25.48 1.13 -0.68
N GLN A 81 25.77 -0.10 -1.13
CA GLN A 81 25.06 -0.78 -2.22
C GLN A 81 23.74 -1.43 -1.76
N GLY A 82 23.27 -1.09 -0.56
CA GLY A 82 22.04 -1.58 0.05
C GLY A 82 22.26 -2.74 1.02
N THR A 83 21.16 -3.33 1.46
CA THR A 83 21.14 -4.41 2.47
C THR A 83 20.45 -5.65 1.94
N ARG A 84 20.70 -6.82 2.55
CA ARG A 84 20.08 -8.11 2.20
C ARG A 84 19.69 -8.88 3.45
N TRP A 85 18.52 -9.51 3.44
CA TRP A 85 18.13 -10.44 4.49
C TRP A 85 19.01 -11.69 4.47
N ILE A 86 19.66 -11.98 5.60
CA ILE A 86 20.32 -13.27 5.80
C ILE A 86 19.29 -14.30 6.23
N ILE A 87 18.36 -13.92 7.12
CA ILE A 87 17.31 -14.82 7.64
C ILE A 87 15.99 -14.49 6.96
N ASN A 88 15.27 -15.51 6.51
CA ASN A 88 13.92 -15.35 5.95
C ASN A 88 12.97 -14.78 7.01
N PRO A 89 12.52 -13.51 6.87
CA PRO A 89 11.75 -12.85 7.92
C PRO A 89 10.37 -13.47 8.12
N PHE A 90 9.73 -13.95 7.05
CA PHE A 90 8.38 -14.53 7.12
C PHE A 90 8.35 -15.80 7.95
N VAL A 91 9.33 -16.68 7.76
CA VAL A 91 9.40 -17.94 8.52
C VAL A 91 9.89 -17.68 9.94
N PHE A 92 10.87 -16.77 10.10
CA PHE A 92 11.41 -16.42 11.41
C PHE A 92 10.35 -15.87 12.35
N PHE A 93 9.60 -14.83 11.95
CA PHE A 93 8.58 -14.23 12.82
C PHE A 93 7.46 -15.21 13.15
N LYS A 94 6.99 -16.02 12.18
CA LYS A 94 5.96 -17.03 12.43
C LYS A 94 6.40 -18.03 13.51
N ARG A 95 7.63 -18.57 13.41
CA ARG A 95 8.16 -19.54 14.38
C ARG A 95 8.55 -18.90 15.71
N ALA A 96 9.13 -17.71 15.68
CA ALA A 96 9.54 -16.98 16.88
C ALA A 96 8.35 -16.59 17.76
N LEU A 97 7.23 -16.20 17.14
CA LEU A 97 5.99 -15.83 17.85
C LEU A 97 5.04 -17.01 18.08
N ASP A 98 5.46 -18.23 17.74
CA ASP A 98 4.65 -19.46 17.81
C ASP A 98 3.25 -19.32 17.17
N LEU A 99 3.21 -18.66 16.00
CA LEU A 99 1.93 -18.39 15.32
C LEU A 99 1.41 -19.64 14.61
N PRO A 100 0.15 -20.04 14.85
CA PRO A 100 -0.48 -21.11 14.09
C PRO A 100 -0.71 -20.70 12.63
N ASP A 101 -1.06 -21.68 11.79
CA ASP A 101 -1.69 -21.36 10.50
C ASP A 101 -3.06 -20.71 10.74
N MET A 102 -3.13 -19.42 10.49
CA MET A 102 -4.31 -18.59 10.74
C MET A 102 -4.56 -17.62 9.59
N PRO A 103 -5.82 -17.19 9.38
CA PRO A 103 -6.10 -16.05 8.52
C PRO A 103 -5.37 -14.80 9.02
N ALA A 104 -4.84 -14.01 8.09
CA ALA A 104 -4.18 -12.75 8.36
C ALA A 104 -4.88 -11.63 7.56
N PRO A 105 -5.16 -10.46 8.16
CA PRO A 105 -5.70 -9.33 7.44
C PRO A 105 -4.80 -8.91 6.26
N ASP A 106 -5.40 -8.58 5.12
CA ASP A 106 -4.70 -8.17 3.91
C ASP A 106 -5.17 -6.78 3.43
N VAL A 107 -4.22 -5.86 3.27
CA VAL A 107 -4.47 -4.48 2.80
C VAL A 107 -4.18 -4.29 1.31
N THR A 108 -3.82 -5.36 0.60
CA THR A 108 -3.32 -5.31 -0.78
C THR A 108 -4.34 -5.79 -1.80
N THR A 109 -5.41 -6.42 -1.33
CA THR A 109 -6.41 -7.12 -2.13
C THR A 109 -7.81 -6.74 -1.66
N SER A 110 -8.75 -6.71 -2.60
CA SER A 110 -10.19 -6.63 -2.34
C SER A 110 -10.91 -7.49 -3.37
N THR A 111 -11.86 -8.31 -2.91
CA THR A 111 -12.60 -9.27 -3.75
C THR A 111 -11.69 -10.02 -4.73
N GLY A 112 -10.55 -10.54 -4.23
CA GLY A 112 -9.62 -11.39 -4.98
C GLY A 112 -8.66 -10.67 -5.94
N ARG A 113 -8.84 -9.37 -6.19
CA ARG A 113 -7.97 -8.58 -7.08
C ARG A 113 -7.07 -7.63 -6.31
N ARG A 114 -5.86 -7.42 -6.83
CA ARG A 114 -4.89 -6.47 -6.25
C ARG A 114 -5.44 -5.05 -6.34
N LEU A 115 -5.32 -4.27 -5.26
CA LEU A 115 -5.76 -2.88 -5.30
C LEU A 115 -4.92 -2.08 -6.31
N LEU A 116 -5.57 -1.14 -6.99
CA LEU A 116 -4.96 -0.16 -7.87
C LEU A 116 -5.42 1.24 -7.45
N MET A 117 -4.47 2.13 -7.22
CA MET A 117 -4.74 3.54 -6.98
C MET A 117 -3.67 4.41 -7.61
N ALA A 118 -3.94 5.71 -7.66
CA ALA A 118 -2.98 6.71 -8.06
C ALA A 118 -3.07 7.90 -7.11
N HIS A 119 -1.96 8.59 -6.91
CA HIS A 119 -1.98 9.89 -6.26
C HIS A 119 -0.91 10.82 -6.84
N MET A 120 -1.27 12.11 -6.89
CA MET A 120 -0.40 13.17 -7.39
C MET A 120 -0.07 14.18 -6.29
N ASP A 121 1.22 14.32 -6.01
CA ASP A 121 1.75 15.38 -5.16
C ASP A 121 1.83 16.72 -5.92
N GLY A 122 1.65 17.80 -5.18
CA GLY A 122 1.48 19.15 -5.71
C GLY A 122 2.72 19.74 -6.38
N ASP A 123 3.88 19.10 -6.28
CA ASP A 123 5.17 19.64 -6.68
C ASP A 123 5.25 20.04 -8.15
N GLY A 124 5.73 21.26 -8.37
CA GLY A 124 5.99 21.79 -9.68
C GLY A 124 4.71 22.16 -10.43
N PHE A 125 3.64 22.54 -9.72
CA PHE A 125 2.38 22.98 -10.33
C PHE A 125 2.58 24.20 -11.23
N ALA A 126 3.54 25.07 -10.90
CA ALA A 126 3.91 26.23 -11.68
C ALA A 126 4.84 25.93 -12.88
N SER A 127 5.29 24.68 -13.05
CA SER A 127 6.20 24.28 -14.12
C SER A 127 5.57 24.47 -15.49
N ASN A 128 6.34 24.99 -16.44
CA ASN A 128 5.96 24.91 -17.86
C ASN A 128 6.41 23.56 -18.41
N ALA A 129 5.65 23.04 -19.36
CA ALA A 129 5.98 21.81 -20.05
C ALA A 129 6.70 22.09 -21.38
N GLU A 130 7.62 21.20 -21.75
CA GLU A 130 8.42 21.22 -22.98
C GLU A 130 7.60 20.71 -24.19
N PHE A 131 6.40 21.27 -24.37
CA PHE A 131 5.50 21.04 -25.51
C PHE A 131 5.28 22.32 -26.31
N PRO A 132 4.78 22.23 -27.57
CA PRO A 132 4.42 23.41 -28.34
C PRO A 132 3.49 24.35 -27.56
N GLY A 133 3.83 25.64 -27.51
CA GLY A 133 3.12 26.66 -26.73
C GLY A 133 3.50 26.74 -25.24
N SER A 134 4.36 25.84 -24.75
CA SER A 134 4.85 25.80 -23.37
C SER A 134 3.74 25.88 -22.30
N PRO A 135 2.69 25.04 -22.39
CA PRO A 135 1.59 25.06 -21.42
C PRO A 135 2.08 24.73 -20.02
N LEU A 136 1.32 25.11 -18.99
CA LEU A 136 1.58 24.63 -17.63
C LEU A 136 1.51 23.09 -17.56
N ALA A 137 2.44 22.46 -16.85
CA ALA A 137 2.44 21.02 -16.58
C ALA A 137 1.10 20.48 -16.03
N PRO A 138 0.39 21.15 -15.10
CA PRO A 138 -0.93 20.69 -14.65
C PRO A 138 -1.98 20.68 -15.76
N ARG A 139 -1.88 21.56 -16.78
CA ARG A 139 -2.76 21.48 -17.97
C ARG A 139 -2.48 20.22 -18.76
N VAL A 140 -1.21 19.87 -18.94
CA VAL A 140 -0.82 18.61 -19.60
C VAL A 140 -1.31 17.40 -18.81
N MET A 141 -1.17 17.40 -17.48
CA MET A 141 -1.72 16.35 -16.60
C MET A 141 -3.22 16.17 -16.79
N LEU A 142 -3.99 17.26 -16.73
CA LEU A 142 -5.44 17.21 -16.94
C LEU A 142 -5.80 16.60 -18.30
N GLU A 143 -5.18 17.04 -19.39
CA GLU A 143 -5.55 16.60 -20.74
C GLU A 143 -5.03 15.20 -21.10
N LYS A 144 -3.83 14.81 -20.63
CA LYS A 144 -3.16 13.58 -21.05
C LYS A 144 -3.30 12.44 -20.06
N ILE A 145 -3.47 12.75 -18.77
CA ILE A 145 -3.57 11.75 -17.71
C ILE A 145 -5.00 11.69 -17.17
N PHE A 146 -5.49 12.71 -16.48
CA PHE A 146 -6.75 12.59 -15.72
C PHE A 146 -8.01 12.47 -16.59
N LYS A 147 -8.04 13.07 -17.79
CA LYS A 147 -9.15 12.83 -18.75
C LYS A 147 -9.08 11.47 -19.43
N LYS A 148 -7.91 10.83 -19.48
CA LYS A 148 -7.67 9.55 -20.16
C LYS A 148 -7.83 8.35 -19.22
N TYR A 149 -7.20 8.42 -18.05
CA TYR A 149 -7.16 7.36 -17.05
C TYR A 149 -8.13 7.70 -15.92
N THR A 150 -9.34 7.18 -16.02
CA THR A 150 -10.46 7.53 -15.13
C THR A 150 -10.56 6.61 -13.91
N ILE A 151 -9.41 6.29 -13.29
CA ILE A 151 -9.36 5.54 -12.04
C ILE A 151 -9.40 6.50 -10.83
N PRO A 152 -9.86 6.04 -9.66
CA PRO A 152 -9.76 6.80 -8.41
C PRO A 152 -8.34 7.33 -8.18
N THR A 153 -8.24 8.64 -7.98
CA THR A 153 -6.96 9.35 -7.85
C THR A 153 -7.05 10.47 -6.82
N ALA A 154 -6.10 10.57 -5.90
CA ALA A 154 -5.96 11.76 -5.05
C ALA A 154 -5.06 12.79 -5.72
N VAL A 155 -5.46 14.06 -5.72
CA VAL A 155 -4.66 15.15 -6.28
C VAL A 155 -4.48 16.26 -5.25
N SER A 156 -3.24 16.63 -5.00
CA SER A 156 -2.89 17.73 -4.12
C SER A 156 -2.28 18.93 -4.83
N VAL A 157 -2.23 20.06 -4.11
CA VAL A 157 -1.51 21.27 -4.51
C VAL A 157 -0.75 21.81 -3.31
N ILE A 158 0.37 22.50 -3.58
CA ILE A 158 1.06 23.33 -2.60
C ILE A 158 0.41 24.71 -2.67
N GLU A 159 -0.12 25.20 -1.54
CA GLU A 159 -0.81 26.50 -1.54
C GLU A 159 0.14 27.63 -1.96
N ALA A 160 1.38 27.69 -1.44
CA ALA A 160 2.31 28.75 -1.78
C ALA A 160 2.79 28.72 -3.23
N GLU A 161 2.72 27.59 -3.94
CA GLU A 161 2.95 27.60 -5.38
C GLU A 161 1.74 28.14 -6.15
N THR A 162 0.53 27.77 -5.70
CA THR A 162 -0.71 27.92 -6.48
C THR A 162 -1.42 29.24 -6.24
N ALA A 163 -1.43 29.72 -5.00
CA ALA A 163 -2.24 30.85 -4.55
C ALA A 163 -1.71 32.21 -5.06
N PRO A 164 -2.57 33.24 -5.19
CA PRO A 164 -2.16 34.53 -5.72
C PRO A 164 -1.25 35.33 -4.76
N TRP A 165 -1.16 34.92 -3.50
CA TRP A 165 -0.23 35.43 -2.50
C TRP A 165 1.04 34.57 -2.36
N GLY A 166 1.20 33.57 -3.22
CA GLY A 166 2.33 32.64 -3.22
C GLY A 166 3.52 33.12 -4.06
N LEU A 167 4.35 32.16 -4.44
CA LEU A 167 5.60 32.35 -5.19
C LEU A 167 5.36 32.77 -6.65
N TYR A 168 4.21 32.40 -7.23
CA TYR A 168 3.92 32.59 -8.65
C TYR A 168 2.61 33.36 -8.92
N PRO A 169 2.46 34.60 -8.40
CA PRO A 169 1.20 35.35 -8.48
C PRO A 169 0.71 35.58 -9.92
N LYS A 170 1.65 35.73 -10.87
CA LYS A 170 1.35 35.93 -12.30
C LYS A 170 0.74 34.69 -12.98
N LYS A 171 1.01 33.48 -12.45
CA LYS A 171 0.48 32.21 -12.98
C LYS A 171 -0.75 31.73 -12.19
N SER A 172 -0.98 32.28 -11.00
CA SER A 172 -1.97 31.77 -10.05
C SER A 172 -3.39 31.64 -10.63
N ALA A 173 -3.87 32.64 -11.37
CA ALA A 173 -5.22 32.58 -11.95
C ALA A 173 -5.40 31.36 -12.87
N GLU A 174 -4.40 31.05 -13.70
CA GLU A 174 -4.42 29.87 -14.58
C GLU A 174 -4.28 28.57 -13.78
N MET A 175 -3.38 28.54 -12.79
CA MET A 175 -3.17 27.38 -11.92
C MET A 175 -4.42 27.03 -11.12
N GLU A 176 -5.04 27.99 -10.44
CA GLU A 176 -6.29 27.76 -9.72
C GLU A 176 -7.42 27.31 -10.66
N GLN A 177 -7.47 27.84 -11.89
CA GLN A 177 -8.44 27.40 -12.89
C GLN A 177 -8.23 25.92 -13.22
N ILE A 178 -7.00 25.50 -13.51
CA ILE A 178 -6.68 24.10 -13.82
C ILE A 178 -6.97 23.20 -12.62
N ALA A 179 -6.60 23.60 -11.39
CA ALA A 179 -6.91 22.84 -10.18
C ALA A 179 -8.43 22.64 -10.00
N ARG A 180 -9.24 23.69 -10.20
CA ARG A 180 -10.72 23.58 -10.19
C ARG A 180 -11.23 22.63 -11.26
N GLU A 181 -10.63 22.62 -12.45
CA GLU A 181 -10.99 21.68 -13.52
C GLU A 181 -10.66 20.23 -13.15
N ILE A 182 -9.49 19.98 -12.56
CA ILE A 182 -9.07 18.65 -12.07
C ILE A 182 -10.01 18.17 -10.95
N TYR A 183 -10.28 19.00 -9.94
CA TYR A 183 -11.12 18.62 -8.80
C TYR A 183 -12.59 18.36 -9.15
N ARG A 184 -13.08 18.91 -10.27
CA ARG A 184 -14.42 18.58 -10.81
C ARG A 184 -14.52 17.17 -11.40
N LEU A 185 -13.40 16.52 -11.74
CA LEU A 185 -13.44 15.16 -12.28
C LEU A 185 -13.99 14.18 -11.24
N PRO A 186 -14.95 13.30 -11.60
CA PRO A 186 -15.66 12.47 -10.62
C PRO A 186 -14.79 11.42 -9.95
N HIS A 187 -13.68 11.01 -10.58
CA HIS A 187 -12.72 10.03 -10.06
C HIS A 187 -11.55 10.67 -9.29
N VAL A 188 -11.59 11.99 -9.07
CA VAL A 188 -10.56 12.71 -8.31
C VAL A 188 -11.06 13.05 -6.91
N GLU A 189 -10.30 12.66 -5.89
CA GLU A 189 -10.43 13.17 -4.52
C GLU A 189 -9.36 14.23 -4.22
N ILE A 190 -9.68 15.13 -3.28
CA ILE A 190 -8.92 16.35 -3.06
C ILE A 190 -7.99 16.16 -1.86
N ALA A 191 -6.71 16.45 -2.07
CA ALA A 191 -5.69 16.39 -1.04
C ALA A 191 -4.98 17.75 -0.87
N SER A 192 -4.36 17.97 0.29
CA SER A 192 -3.43 19.07 0.55
C SER A 192 -1.99 18.57 0.50
N HIS A 193 -1.09 19.40 -0.02
CA HIS A 193 0.36 19.19 0.04
C HIS A 193 1.04 20.33 0.81
N SER A 194 0.43 20.72 1.92
CA SER A 194 0.83 21.82 2.81
C SER A 194 0.80 23.22 2.19
N TYR A 195 1.23 24.22 2.97
CA TYR A 195 1.37 25.59 2.50
C TYR A 195 2.74 25.81 1.85
N SER A 196 3.82 25.60 2.58
CA SER A 196 5.18 25.96 2.17
C SER A 196 6.03 24.80 1.69
N HIS A 197 5.46 23.60 1.62
CA HIS A 197 6.19 22.37 1.32
C HIS A 197 7.39 22.16 2.25
N PRO A 198 7.16 21.85 3.54
CA PRO A 198 8.23 21.43 4.43
C PRO A 198 9.06 20.29 3.83
N PHE A 199 10.35 20.55 3.59
CA PHE A 199 11.36 19.57 3.21
C PHE A 199 11.82 18.73 4.41
N LYS A 200 11.84 19.33 5.62
CA LYS A 200 12.28 18.74 6.89
C LYS A 200 11.32 19.07 8.02
N TRP A 201 10.26 18.29 8.18
CA TRP A 201 9.18 18.57 9.14
C TRP A 201 9.66 18.67 10.59
N GLN A 202 10.43 17.70 11.08
CA GLN A 202 10.88 17.69 12.48
C GLN A 202 11.81 18.87 12.78
N GLN A 203 12.69 19.23 11.85
CA GLN A 203 13.59 20.38 12.03
C GLN A 203 12.83 21.71 12.10
N LEU A 204 11.77 21.87 11.30
CA LEU A 204 10.91 23.07 11.35
C LEU A 204 10.07 23.13 12.62
N SER A 205 9.64 21.96 13.12
CA SER A 205 8.88 21.86 14.38
C SER A 205 9.76 22.24 15.58
N GLU A 206 11.04 21.90 15.54
CA GLU A 206 12.03 22.28 16.56
C GLU A 206 12.51 23.73 16.40
N ASN A 207 12.70 24.21 15.17
CA ASN A 207 13.24 25.54 14.85
C ASN A 207 12.49 26.17 13.67
N ALA A 208 11.49 26.99 13.96
CA ALA A 208 10.60 27.63 12.97
C ALA A 208 11.29 28.56 11.94
N ASP A 209 12.58 28.87 12.14
CA ASP A 209 13.41 29.76 11.30
C ASP A 209 14.43 28.98 10.43
N GLY A 210 14.24 27.67 10.23
CA GLY A 210 15.14 26.83 9.43
C GLY A 210 15.17 27.21 7.94
N GLU A 211 16.00 28.19 7.56
CA GLU A 211 16.26 28.51 6.15
C GLU A 211 16.66 27.24 5.38
N GLY A 212 15.98 26.99 4.26
CA GLY A 212 16.22 25.80 3.42
C GLY A 212 15.47 24.54 3.84
N ASN A 213 14.64 24.59 4.88
CA ASN A 213 13.81 23.45 5.30
C ASN A 213 12.39 23.45 4.72
N ASN A 214 12.03 24.48 3.95
CA ASN A 214 10.79 24.60 3.17
C ASN A 214 11.01 25.57 1.99
N LEU A 215 10.00 25.72 1.12
CA LEU A 215 10.06 26.72 0.05
C LEU A 215 10.27 28.13 0.64
N THR A 216 11.16 28.90 0.02
CA THR A 216 11.48 30.26 0.46
C THR A 216 10.35 31.23 0.09
N ILE A 217 9.42 31.43 1.02
CA ILE A 217 8.28 32.34 0.85
C ILE A 217 8.57 33.66 1.56
N PRO A 218 8.53 34.81 0.85
CA PRO A 218 8.83 36.10 1.46
C PRO A 218 7.98 36.41 2.70
N GLY A 219 8.65 36.63 3.83
CA GLY A 219 8.01 37.03 5.10
C GLY A 219 7.30 35.90 5.85
N TYR A 220 7.37 34.66 5.37
CA TYR A 220 6.80 33.51 6.05
C TYR A 220 7.79 32.91 7.05
N LYS A 221 7.25 32.50 8.21
CA LYS A 221 7.90 31.63 9.18
C LYS A 221 7.02 30.42 9.38
N PHE A 222 7.62 29.25 9.61
CA PHE A 222 6.86 28.01 9.74
C PHE A 222 5.76 28.13 10.80
N ASN A 223 4.56 27.73 10.43
CA ASN A 223 3.40 27.71 11.29
C ASN A 223 2.57 26.46 10.98
N LEU A 224 2.47 25.55 11.95
CA LEU A 224 1.81 24.26 11.75
C LEU A 224 0.33 24.41 11.34
N ASP A 225 -0.40 25.37 11.91
CA ASP A 225 -1.80 25.61 11.53
C ASP A 225 -1.92 26.09 10.08
N LYS A 226 -0.99 26.93 9.62
CA LYS A 226 -0.95 27.40 8.24
C LYS A 226 -0.61 26.27 7.28
N GLU A 227 0.35 25.41 7.64
CA GLU A 227 0.71 24.24 6.83
C GLU A 227 -0.43 23.24 6.72
N THR A 228 -1.17 23.01 7.80
CA THR A 228 -2.23 21.99 7.87
C THR A 228 -3.61 22.58 7.55
N GLN A 229 -4.30 23.11 8.56
CA GLN A 229 -5.65 23.64 8.44
C GLN A 229 -5.76 24.75 7.38
N GLY A 230 -4.80 25.67 7.35
CA GLY A 230 -4.82 26.82 6.43
C GLY A 230 -4.74 26.43 4.96
N SER A 231 -3.90 25.45 4.62
CA SER A 231 -3.78 24.94 3.24
C SER A 231 -5.04 24.20 2.80
N VAL A 232 -5.65 23.44 3.71
CA VAL A 232 -6.93 22.75 3.50
C VAL A 232 -8.08 23.75 3.30
N GLU A 233 -8.14 24.81 4.11
CA GLU A 233 -9.12 25.88 3.98
C GLU A 233 -8.99 26.64 2.65
N TYR A 234 -7.76 26.95 2.23
CA TYR A 234 -7.50 27.55 0.92
C TYR A 234 -8.07 26.69 -0.22
N ILE A 235 -7.78 25.38 -0.20
CA ILE A 235 -8.27 24.43 -1.21
C ILE A 235 -9.80 24.40 -1.20
N ASN A 236 -10.42 24.24 -0.03
CA ASN A 236 -11.86 24.14 0.12
C ASN A 236 -12.59 25.41 -0.34
N GLN A 237 -12.05 26.59 -0.04
CA GLN A 237 -12.70 27.86 -0.36
C GLN A 237 -12.52 28.30 -1.81
N ARG A 238 -11.40 27.92 -2.46
CA ARG A 238 -11.03 28.49 -3.77
C ARG A 238 -10.97 27.49 -4.91
N LEU A 239 -10.71 26.21 -4.60
CA LEU A 239 -10.41 25.18 -5.60
C LEU A 239 -11.45 24.06 -5.62
N ALA A 240 -11.99 23.65 -4.48
CA ALA A 240 -12.95 22.56 -4.41
C ALA A 240 -14.29 22.95 -5.09
N PRO A 241 -14.88 22.07 -5.93
CA PRO A 241 -16.22 22.28 -6.43
C PRO A 241 -17.27 21.98 -5.33
N PRO A 242 -18.52 22.47 -5.49
CA PRO A 242 -19.61 22.12 -4.58
C PRO A 242 -19.75 20.61 -4.40
N GLY A 243 -19.94 20.16 -3.16
CA GLY A 243 -20.11 18.74 -2.82
C GLY A 243 -18.81 17.94 -2.69
N LYS A 244 -17.63 18.55 -2.89
CA LYS A 244 -16.33 17.95 -2.57
C LYS A 244 -15.56 18.82 -1.59
N THR A 245 -14.73 18.18 -0.77
CA THR A 245 -13.82 18.83 0.18
C THR A 245 -12.48 18.10 0.17
N CYS A 246 -11.45 18.79 0.64
CA CYS A 246 -10.13 18.22 0.90
C CYS A 246 -10.20 17.33 2.15
N THR A 247 -9.88 16.05 1.98
CA THR A 247 -9.99 15.02 3.03
C THR A 247 -8.69 14.28 3.29
N ILE A 248 -7.64 14.55 2.51
CA ILE A 248 -6.34 13.88 2.61
C ILE A 248 -5.23 14.92 2.75
N PHE A 249 -4.25 14.65 3.60
CA PHE A 249 -3.00 15.36 3.71
C PHE A 249 -1.86 14.47 3.21
N LEU A 250 -1.19 14.87 2.14
CA LEU A 250 -0.06 14.13 1.58
C LEU A 250 1.23 14.78 2.11
N TRP A 251 2.03 14.02 2.87
CA TRP A 251 3.23 14.55 3.51
C TRP A 251 4.27 14.98 2.48
N THR A 252 4.82 16.18 2.68
CA THR A 252 5.81 16.81 1.80
C THR A 252 7.23 16.42 2.16
N GLY A 253 8.16 16.65 1.23
CA GLY A 253 9.59 16.62 1.53
C GLY A 253 10.10 15.24 1.94
N ASP A 254 10.77 15.16 3.09
CA ASP A 254 11.26 13.90 3.66
C ASP A 254 10.15 12.97 4.16
N CYS A 255 8.88 13.40 4.08
CA CYS A 255 7.72 12.64 4.55
C CYS A 255 7.90 12.15 6.00
N ASN A 256 8.58 12.93 6.83
CA ASN A 256 8.85 12.55 8.21
C ASN A 256 8.25 13.56 9.20
N PRO A 257 6.90 13.64 9.27
CA PRO A 257 6.22 14.54 10.20
C PRO A 257 6.52 14.19 11.67
N GLY A 258 6.46 15.22 12.52
CA GLY A 258 6.37 15.04 13.97
C GLY A 258 4.98 14.54 14.39
N ALA A 259 4.86 14.04 15.62
CA ALA A 259 3.59 13.57 16.16
C ALA A 259 2.55 14.70 16.29
N ASP A 260 3.00 15.93 16.52
CA ASP A 260 2.18 17.15 16.56
C ASP A 260 1.49 17.43 15.22
N ALA A 261 2.19 17.27 14.10
CA ALA A 261 1.64 17.46 12.77
C ALA A 261 0.57 16.41 12.44
N ILE A 262 0.82 15.14 12.78
CA ILE A 262 -0.16 14.06 12.58
C ILE A 262 -1.37 14.27 13.50
N ALA A 263 -1.14 14.60 14.77
CA ALA A 263 -2.21 14.94 15.71
C ALA A 263 -3.09 16.07 15.19
N LYS A 264 -2.47 17.10 14.58
CA LYS A 264 -3.21 18.21 13.96
C LYS A 264 -4.04 17.72 12.78
N THR A 265 -3.51 16.92 11.86
CA THR A 265 -4.30 16.38 10.74
C THR A 265 -5.45 15.49 11.22
N ASP A 266 -5.21 14.65 12.23
CA ASP A 266 -6.23 13.78 12.81
C ASP A 266 -7.35 14.59 13.49
N SER A 267 -7.00 15.65 14.21
CA SER A 267 -7.98 16.55 14.84
C SER A 267 -8.90 17.27 13.85
N LEU A 268 -8.47 17.39 12.58
CA LEU A 268 -9.23 17.96 11.48
C LEU A 268 -10.07 16.90 10.74
N GLY A 269 -9.97 15.62 11.15
CA GLY A 269 -10.60 14.49 10.45
C GLY A 269 -9.97 14.20 9.09
N LEU A 270 -8.73 14.64 8.85
CA LEU A 270 -8.00 14.36 7.61
C LEU A 270 -7.36 12.99 7.70
N LEU A 271 -7.40 12.28 6.58
CA LEU A 271 -6.53 11.12 6.36
C LEU A 271 -5.14 11.61 5.98
N ASN A 272 -4.09 10.85 6.28
CA ASN A 272 -2.73 11.23 5.88
C ASN A 272 -1.96 10.05 5.24
N MET A 273 -1.07 10.36 4.29
CA MET A 273 -0.23 9.38 3.58
C MET A 273 1.07 10.03 3.08
N ASN A 274 2.02 9.20 2.65
CA ASN A 274 3.34 9.46 2.06
C ASN A 274 4.50 9.00 2.98
N GLY A 275 5.62 8.67 2.34
CA GLY A 275 6.77 7.96 2.92
C GLY A 275 6.85 6.50 2.46
N GLY A 276 7.63 5.67 3.17
CA GLY A 276 7.72 4.22 2.98
C GLY A 276 8.88 3.74 2.11
N ASP A 277 9.26 4.43 1.04
CA ASP A 277 10.44 4.10 0.24
C ASP A 277 10.50 2.67 -0.34
N THR A 278 9.35 2.10 -0.74
CA THR A 278 9.33 0.82 -1.49
C THR A 278 9.97 1.00 -2.87
N LEU A 279 11.19 0.48 -3.04
CA LEU A 279 12.06 0.65 -4.22
C LEU A 279 12.71 -0.63 -4.73
N ILE A 280 12.18 -1.79 -4.35
CA ILE A 280 12.67 -3.07 -4.88
C ILE A 280 12.62 -3.08 -6.43
N THR A 281 13.72 -3.47 -7.06
CA THR A 281 13.88 -3.53 -8.53
C THR A 281 14.63 -4.78 -8.94
N ASN A 282 14.68 -5.13 -10.22
CA ASN A 282 15.43 -6.30 -10.68
C ASN A 282 16.94 -6.15 -10.43
N SER A 283 17.47 -4.92 -10.43
CA SER A 283 18.87 -4.63 -10.09
C SER A 283 19.16 -4.65 -8.59
N GLN A 284 18.13 -4.44 -7.75
CA GLN A 284 18.21 -4.52 -6.29
C GLN A 284 17.03 -5.33 -5.74
N PRO A 285 17.00 -6.67 -5.95
CA PRO A 285 15.84 -7.50 -5.64
C PRO A 285 15.89 -7.93 -4.16
N SER A 286 15.70 -6.97 -3.26
CA SER A 286 15.77 -7.19 -1.80
C SER A 286 14.49 -6.76 -1.12
N LEU A 287 13.95 -7.59 -0.22
CA LEU A 287 12.82 -7.23 0.64
C LEU A 287 13.17 -6.12 1.63
N THR A 288 14.46 -5.83 1.85
CA THR A 288 14.87 -4.65 2.62
C THR A 288 14.51 -3.32 1.94
N LEU A 289 14.14 -3.36 0.65
CA LEU A 289 13.63 -2.21 -0.12
C LEU A 289 12.10 -2.23 -0.24
N VAL A 290 11.41 -2.94 0.64
CA VAL A 290 9.94 -2.96 0.71
C VAL A 290 9.50 -2.37 2.05
N ALA A 291 8.80 -1.25 2.00
CA ALA A 291 8.32 -0.51 3.17
C ALA A 291 7.35 -1.33 4.03
N PRO A 292 7.23 -1.05 5.34
CA PRO A 292 6.04 -1.42 6.10
C PRO A 292 4.81 -0.61 5.63
N LEU A 293 3.65 -0.80 6.26
CA LEU A 293 2.43 -0.04 5.96
C LEU A 293 2.46 1.40 6.50
N GLY A 294 3.33 1.65 7.47
CA GLY A 294 3.42 2.92 8.18
C GLY A 294 4.26 2.79 9.43
N ILE A 295 4.21 3.81 10.28
CA ILE A 295 4.94 3.85 11.54
C ILE A 295 4.10 4.55 12.62
N ALA A 296 4.17 4.03 13.84
CA ALA A 296 3.58 4.68 15.00
C ALA A 296 4.36 5.96 15.35
N ARG A 297 3.62 7.02 15.68
CA ARG A 297 4.11 8.33 16.09
C ARG A 297 3.30 8.75 17.32
N ASP A 298 3.82 8.40 18.50
CA ASP A 298 3.09 8.48 19.77
C ASP A 298 1.74 7.75 19.69
N ALA A 299 0.63 8.46 19.89
CA ALA A 299 -0.72 7.91 19.82
C ALA A 299 -1.30 7.85 18.39
N HIS A 300 -0.53 8.30 17.39
CA HIS A 300 -0.97 8.42 16.01
C HIS A 300 -0.23 7.43 15.11
N PHE A 301 -0.73 7.26 13.89
CA PHE A 301 -0.11 6.39 12.89
C PHE A 301 0.09 7.15 11.58
N GLN A 302 1.33 7.19 11.11
CA GLN A 302 1.64 7.69 9.78
C GLN A 302 1.49 6.55 8.78
N ILE A 303 0.60 6.70 7.80
CA ILE A 303 0.44 5.73 6.71
C ILE A 303 1.46 6.04 5.61
N PHE A 304 2.14 5.01 5.11
CA PHE A 304 3.07 5.15 3.99
C PHE A 304 2.39 4.95 2.64
N ALA A 305 2.91 5.63 1.61
CA ALA A 305 2.58 5.30 0.24
C ALA A 305 3.09 3.87 -0.07
N PRO A 306 2.30 3.02 -0.74
CA PRO A 306 2.75 1.66 -1.05
C PRO A 306 3.99 1.58 -1.93
N ASN A 307 4.14 2.50 -2.87
CA ASN A 307 5.21 2.56 -3.85
C ASN A 307 5.76 3.99 -3.93
N GLN A 308 6.97 4.15 -4.45
CA GLN A 308 7.61 5.46 -4.59
C GLN A 308 7.25 6.18 -5.89
N ASN A 309 7.34 7.51 -5.84
CA ASN A 309 7.10 8.41 -6.97
C ASN A 309 8.24 8.41 -7.99
N GLU A 310 8.09 9.16 -9.09
CA GLU A 310 9.08 9.23 -10.17
C GLU A 310 10.40 9.93 -9.78
N ASN A 311 10.43 10.72 -8.71
CA ASN A 311 11.59 11.53 -8.33
C ASN A 311 12.84 10.67 -8.13
N VAL A 312 12.69 9.58 -7.38
CA VAL A 312 13.79 8.65 -7.06
C VAL A 312 14.25 7.83 -8.28
N TYR A 313 13.35 7.53 -9.21
CA TYR A 313 13.71 6.84 -10.46
C TYR A 313 14.37 7.77 -11.50
N THR A 314 14.36 9.09 -11.26
CA THR A 314 14.90 10.11 -12.16
C THR A 314 16.07 10.88 -11.55
N ASN A 315 16.71 10.33 -10.51
CA ASN A 315 17.84 10.94 -9.79
C ASN A 315 17.51 12.35 -9.28
N ASN A 316 16.41 12.49 -8.55
CA ASN A 316 15.90 13.80 -8.09
C ASN A 316 15.64 14.77 -9.25
N TRP A 317 14.97 14.27 -10.30
CA TRP A 317 14.67 15.03 -11.51
C TRP A 317 15.92 15.53 -12.29
N LEU A 318 17.08 14.89 -12.12
CA LEU A 318 18.30 15.13 -12.93
C LEU A 318 18.37 14.23 -14.17
N GLY A 319 17.43 13.31 -14.32
CA GLY A 319 17.34 12.36 -15.42
C GLY A 319 18.06 11.03 -15.15
N PRO A 320 17.82 9.99 -15.96
CA PRO A 320 16.98 10.00 -17.16
C PRO A 320 15.49 10.17 -16.85
N PHE A 321 14.83 11.10 -17.53
CA PHE A 321 13.42 11.46 -17.25
C PHE A 321 12.40 10.38 -17.57
N TYR A 322 12.81 9.30 -18.24
CA TYR A 322 11.97 8.14 -18.50
C TYR A 322 12.05 7.06 -17.41
N GLY A 323 12.84 7.28 -16.35
CA GLY A 323 13.19 6.27 -15.35
C GLY A 323 12.00 5.67 -14.61
N PHE A 324 10.88 6.40 -14.48
CA PHE A 324 9.69 5.94 -13.74
C PHE A 324 9.12 4.61 -14.26
N ARG A 325 9.34 4.26 -15.53
CA ARG A 325 8.95 2.95 -16.10
C ARG A 325 9.41 1.76 -15.25
N ARG A 326 10.50 1.92 -14.49
CA ARG A 326 11.08 0.89 -13.63
C ARG A 326 10.23 0.56 -12.40
N VAL A 327 9.26 1.41 -12.03
CA VAL A 327 8.28 1.08 -10.99
C VAL A 327 7.48 -0.19 -11.32
N ILE A 328 7.36 -0.54 -12.61
CA ILE A 328 6.76 -1.82 -13.04
C ILE A 328 7.52 -3.03 -12.46
N GLU A 329 8.85 -2.95 -12.36
CA GLU A 329 9.66 -3.98 -11.71
C GLU A 329 9.25 -4.11 -10.23
N THR A 330 9.07 -2.98 -9.54
CA THR A 330 8.61 -2.92 -8.15
C THR A 330 7.23 -3.55 -7.99
N TYR A 331 6.28 -3.24 -8.89
CA TYR A 331 4.95 -3.86 -8.85
C TYR A 331 5.01 -5.37 -9.02
N GLN A 332 5.86 -5.89 -9.91
CA GLN A 332 6.00 -7.32 -10.15
C GLN A 332 6.62 -8.05 -8.94
N LEU A 333 7.70 -7.49 -8.39
CA LEU A 333 8.45 -8.08 -7.26
C LEU A 333 7.69 -7.99 -5.93
N THR A 334 6.72 -7.08 -5.83
CA THR A 334 5.81 -6.97 -4.67
C THR A 334 4.47 -7.71 -4.87
N ASP A 335 4.28 -8.41 -5.98
CA ASP A 335 3.12 -9.27 -6.23
C ASP A 335 3.47 -10.76 -6.16
N LYS A 336 4.69 -11.12 -6.56
CA LYS A 336 5.16 -12.51 -6.62
C LYS A 336 6.57 -12.64 -6.02
N PRO A 337 6.85 -13.75 -5.30
CA PRO A 337 5.96 -14.89 -5.02
C PRO A 337 4.95 -14.63 -3.89
N ARG A 338 4.99 -13.45 -3.27
CA ARG A 338 4.05 -13.00 -2.24
C ARG A 338 3.57 -11.60 -2.59
N ARG A 339 2.27 -11.36 -2.43
CA ARG A 339 1.72 -10.02 -2.57
C ARG A 339 1.98 -9.25 -1.29
N LEU A 340 2.79 -8.20 -1.40
CA LEU A 340 3.25 -7.38 -0.28
C LEU A 340 2.72 -5.95 -0.35
N LYS A 341 2.36 -5.48 -1.54
CA LYS A 341 1.88 -4.11 -1.76
C LYS A 341 0.73 -4.10 -2.76
N PRO A 342 -0.24 -3.16 -2.65
CA PRO A 342 -1.09 -2.80 -3.79
C PRO A 342 -0.26 -2.20 -4.94
N VAL A 343 -0.91 -1.82 -6.04
CA VAL A 343 -0.30 -0.95 -7.07
C VAL A 343 -0.70 0.49 -6.76
N ASP A 344 0.28 1.32 -6.42
CA ASP A 344 0.10 2.76 -6.24
C ASP A 344 0.93 3.53 -7.28
N ILE A 345 0.23 4.20 -8.21
CA ILE A 345 0.86 5.09 -9.19
C ILE A 345 1.03 6.46 -8.52
N TYR A 346 2.11 6.59 -7.76
CA TYR A 346 2.52 7.82 -7.09
C TYR A 346 3.35 8.68 -8.05
N PHE A 347 2.97 9.95 -8.26
CA PHE A 347 3.77 10.88 -9.07
C PHE A 347 3.61 12.35 -8.68
N HIS A 348 4.40 13.24 -9.26
CA HIS A 348 4.28 14.69 -9.09
C HIS A 348 3.75 15.40 -10.35
N THR A 349 3.23 16.62 -10.18
CA THR A 349 2.72 17.45 -11.29
C THR A 349 3.79 17.70 -12.36
N TYR A 350 5.04 17.94 -11.95
CA TYR A 350 6.14 18.14 -12.90
C TYR A 350 6.46 16.93 -13.77
N ALA A 351 5.95 15.72 -13.48
CA ALA A 351 6.15 14.54 -14.33
C ALA A 351 5.60 14.75 -15.75
N ALA A 352 4.66 15.69 -15.93
CA ALA A 352 4.14 16.11 -17.23
C ALA A 352 4.92 17.27 -17.88
N SER A 353 5.96 17.80 -17.23
CA SER A 353 6.76 18.90 -17.81
C SER A 353 7.69 18.43 -18.93
N LYS A 354 8.00 17.14 -19.00
CA LYS A 354 8.93 16.57 -19.99
C LYS A 354 8.27 15.43 -20.79
N PRO A 355 8.37 15.41 -22.13
CA PRO A 355 7.77 14.36 -22.96
C PRO A 355 8.19 12.94 -22.57
N ALA A 356 9.48 12.73 -22.22
CA ALA A 356 9.98 11.41 -21.84
C ALA A 356 9.40 10.91 -20.50
N SER A 357 9.18 11.81 -19.55
CA SER A 357 8.56 11.49 -18.26
C SER A 357 7.06 11.23 -18.42
N LEU A 358 6.35 12.09 -19.15
CA LEU A 358 4.94 11.87 -19.45
C LEU A 358 4.72 10.51 -20.13
N LYS A 359 5.59 10.15 -21.09
CA LYS A 359 5.49 8.86 -21.77
C LYS A 359 5.71 7.68 -20.81
N ALA A 360 6.67 7.79 -19.90
CA ALA A 360 6.89 6.76 -18.88
C ALA A 360 5.69 6.63 -17.93
N LEU A 361 5.07 7.74 -17.54
CA LEU A 361 3.85 7.75 -16.73
C LEU A 361 2.68 7.06 -17.46
N GLU A 362 2.45 7.38 -18.75
CA GLU A 362 1.45 6.70 -19.57
C GLU A 362 1.71 5.19 -19.66
N GLU A 363 2.96 4.76 -19.83
CA GLU A 363 3.35 3.34 -19.85
C GLU A 363 3.00 2.63 -18.53
N VAL A 364 3.20 3.30 -17.39
CA VAL A 364 2.87 2.79 -16.07
C VAL A 364 1.35 2.63 -15.90
N PHE A 365 0.56 3.62 -16.28
CA PHE A 365 -0.92 3.53 -16.27
C PHE A 365 -1.42 2.42 -17.20
N ASP A 366 -0.90 2.37 -18.44
CA ASP A 366 -1.28 1.37 -19.44
C ASP A 366 -0.92 -0.05 -18.96
N TRP A 367 0.20 -0.22 -18.26
CA TRP A 367 0.59 -1.51 -17.68
C TRP A 367 -0.36 -1.92 -16.55
N ALA A 368 -0.64 -1.01 -15.61
CA ALA A 368 -1.46 -1.29 -14.43
C ALA A 368 -2.89 -1.68 -14.81
N LEU A 369 -3.50 -0.96 -15.76
CA LEU A 369 -4.86 -1.23 -16.22
C LEU A 369 -5.02 -2.53 -17.00
N LYS A 370 -3.92 -3.11 -17.52
CA LYS A 370 -3.93 -4.43 -18.17
C LYS A 370 -3.91 -5.59 -17.19
N GLN A 371 -3.57 -5.35 -15.92
CA GLN A 371 -3.56 -6.39 -14.90
C GLN A 371 -4.97 -6.59 -14.33
N PRO A 372 -5.32 -7.78 -13.81
CA PRO A 372 -6.48 -7.92 -12.93
C PRO A 372 -6.32 -7.03 -11.70
N ASN A 373 -7.16 -6.00 -11.58
CA ASN A 373 -7.03 -4.96 -10.55
C ASN A 373 -8.38 -4.60 -9.91
N HIS A 374 -8.30 -3.97 -8.75
CA HIS A 374 -9.41 -3.41 -8.00
C HIS A 374 -9.15 -1.92 -7.76
N PRO A 375 -9.66 -1.02 -8.62
CA PRO A 375 -9.45 0.41 -8.44
C PRO A 375 -10.05 0.88 -7.11
N VAL A 376 -9.29 1.65 -6.31
CA VAL A 376 -9.74 2.23 -5.04
C VAL A 376 -9.22 3.65 -4.89
N TYR A 377 -9.96 4.51 -4.19
CA TYR A 377 -9.40 5.80 -3.80
C TYR A 377 -8.24 5.62 -2.82
N PRO A 378 -7.20 6.47 -2.86
CA PRO A 378 -6.21 6.53 -1.79
C PRO A 378 -6.83 6.62 -0.39
N SER A 379 -7.95 7.33 -0.21
CA SER A 379 -8.66 7.34 1.08
C SER A 379 -9.20 5.97 1.50
N ASP A 380 -9.63 5.11 0.56
CA ASP A 380 -10.05 3.75 0.86
C ASP A 380 -8.86 2.88 1.32
N TYR A 381 -7.69 3.05 0.72
CA TYR A 381 -6.46 2.39 1.16
C TYR A 381 -6.05 2.84 2.57
N ILE A 382 -6.02 4.15 2.83
CA ILE A 382 -5.65 4.68 4.16
C ILE A 382 -6.56 4.11 5.24
N ARG A 383 -7.88 4.07 5.01
CA ARG A 383 -8.85 3.46 5.94
C ARG A 383 -8.61 1.98 6.18
N ARG A 384 -8.24 1.21 5.15
CA ARG A 384 -7.87 -0.21 5.28
C ARG A 384 -6.62 -0.39 6.15
N VAL A 385 -5.63 0.49 6.02
CA VAL A 385 -4.40 0.43 6.84
C VAL A 385 -4.70 0.80 8.29
N MET A 386 -5.56 1.79 8.54
CA MET A 386 -5.99 2.12 9.90
C MET A 386 -6.72 0.95 10.55
N ASP A 387 -7.68 0.36 9.85
CA ASP A 387 -8.42 -0.81 10.33
C ASP A 387 -7.48 -2.00 10.58
N PHE A 388 -6.52 -2.26 9.68
CA PHE A 388 -5.49 -3.28 9.90
C PHE A 388 -4.78 -3.12 11.25
N ASN A 389 -4.42 -1.88 11.63
CA ASN A 389 -3.75 -1.60 12.90
C ASN A 389 -4.63 -1.77 14.13
N HIS A 390 -5.96 -1.59 14.00
CA HIS A 390 -6.92 -1.79 15.07
C HIS A 390 -7.45 -3.23 15.14
N SER A 391 -7.27 -3.99 14.06
CA SER A 391 -7.90 -5.29 13.90
C SER A 391 -7.34 -6.36 14.85
N VAL A 392 -8.21 -7.32 15.19
CA VAL A 392 -7.87 -8.45 16.06
C VAL A 392 -8.30 -9.75 15.40
N MET A 393 -7.37 -10.70 15.31
CA MET A 393 -7.66 -12.09 15.02
C MET A 393 -7.77 -12.87 16.32
N ALA A 394 -8.92 -13.50 16.55
CA ALA A 394 -9.18 -14.35 17.71
C ALA A 394 -9.62 -15.75 17.28
N ARG A 395 -9.45 -16.72 18.19
CA ARG A 395 -9.92 -18.09 17.99
C ARG A 395 -11.12 -18.36 18.88
N ALA A 396 -12.19 -18.87 18.29
CA ALA A 396 -13.40 -19.30 18.99
C ALA A 396 -13.70 -20.76 18.59
N ASP A 397 -13.40 -21.70 19.49
CA ASP A 397 -13.42 -23.14 19.23
C ASP A 397 -12.58 -23.53 17.99
N ASN A 398 -13.25 -24.06 16.96
CA ASN A 398 -12.66 -24.45 15.67
C ASN A 398 -12.76 -23.35 14.61
N ASN A 399 -13.23 -22.15 14.97
CA ASN A 399 -13.40 -21.02 14.07
C ASN A 399 -12.42 -19.89 14.40
N TRP A 400 -12.20 -19.03 13.42
CA TRP A 400 -11.55 -17.74 13.61
C TRP A 400 -12.60 -16.64 13.68
N LEU A 401 -12.32 -15.62 14.46
CA LEU A 401 -13.05 -14.36 14.51
C LEU A 401 -12.11 -13.25 14.08
N PHE A 402 -12.58 -12.41 13.18
CA PHE A 402 -11.93 -11.17 12.80
C PHE A 402 -12.76 -10.00 13.33
N TYR A 403 -12.12 -9.14 14.11
CA TYR A 403 -12.67 -7.89 14.60
C TYR A 403 -11.95 -6.74 13.90
N GLY A 404 -12.70 -5.75 13.41
CA GLY A 404 -12.17 -4.56 12.76
C GLY A 404 -13.17 -3.42 12.71
N ASP A 405 -12.77 -2.31 12.08
CA ASP A 405 -13.56 -1.09 11.91
C ASP A 405 -14.46 -1.13 10.65
N GLY A 406 -14.58 -2.31 10.02
CA GLY A 406 -15.42 -2.55 8.84
C GLY A 406 -14.87 -1.95 7.52
N GLN A 407 -13.58 -1.57 7.47
CA GLN A 407 -12.94 -1.01 6.28
C GLN A 407 -12.14 -2.05 5.49
N LEU A 408 -11.49 -2.97 6.19
CA LEU A 408 -10.75 -4.10 5.66
C LEU A 408 -11.70 -5.26 5.37
N ASP A 409 -11.66 -5.75 4.14
CA ASP A 409 -12.62 -6.72 3.61
C ASP A 409 -11.96 -7.99 3.06
N THR A 410 -10.69 -8.23 3.38
CA THR A 410 -9.95 -9.39 2.89
C THR A 410 -9.05 -9.99 3.95
N LEU A 411 -9.20 -11.28 4.19
CA LEU A 411 -8.20 -12.07 4.93
C LEU A 411 -7.45 -12.97 3.95
N ARG A 412 -6.16 -13.20 4.17
CA ARG A 412 -5.39 -14.21 3.46
C ARG A 412 -5.00 -15.36 4.37
N ILE A 413 -5.00 -16.57 3.85
CA ILE A 413 -4.53 -17.77 4.53
C ILE A 413 -3.78 -18.66 3.53
N SER A 414 -2.92 -19.57 3.97
CA SER A 414 -2.35 -20.56 3.04
C SER A 414 -3.45 -21.29 2.28
N ASN A 415 -3.31 -21.45 0.97
CA ASN A 415 -4.27 -22.19 0.15
C ASN A 415 -4.37 -23.70 0.51
N THR A 416 -3.45 -24.19 1.34
CA THR A 416 -3.46 -25.56 1.90
C THR A 416 -4.22 -25.68 3.22
N ALA A 417 -4.64 -24.56 3.84
CA ALA A 417 -5.31 -24.55 5.15
C ALA A 417 -6.80 -24.97 5.11
N GLY A 418 -7.33 -25.29 3.93
CA GLY A 418 -8.74 -25.62 3.72
C GLY A 418 -9.55 -24.45 3.16
N TYR A 419 -10.82 -24.71 2.89
CA TYR A 419 -11.76 -23.80 2.21
C TYR A 419 -12.66 -23.11 3.23
N ALA A 420 -12.82 -21.80 3.08
CA ALA A 420 -13.77 -21.07 3.90
C ALA A 420 -15.21 -21.47 3.53
N GLN A 421 -16.05 -21.68 4.53
CA GLN A 421 -17.48 -21.88 4.35
C GLN A 421 -18.12 -20.55 3.95
N ILE A 422 -18.84 -20.56 2.82
CA ILE A 422 -19.59 -19.40 2.33
C ILE A 422 -20.79 -19.17 3.26
N ASN A 423 -20.95 -17.93 3.72
CA ASN A 423 -21.97 -17.54 4.68
C ASN A 423 -22.15 -16.00 4.67
N ASN A 424 -22.85 -15.45 5.67
CA ASN A 424 -23.04 -14.00 5.81
C ASN A 424 -21.83 -13.26 6.40
N SER A 425 -20.66 -13.91 6.50
CA SER A 425 -19.36 -13.29 6.81
C SER A 425 -18.37 -13.36 5.64
N ILE A 426 -18.45 -14.42 4.82
CA ILE A 426 -17.54 -14.71 3.71
C ILE A 426 -18.36 -14.99 2.45
N ALA A 427 -18.18 -14.14 1.44
CA ALA A 427 -18.90 -14.24 0.16
C ALA A 427 -18.17 -15.09 -0.88
N GLY A 428 -16.89 -15.39 -0.66
CA GLY A 428 -16.08 -16.14 -1.61
C GLY A 428 -14.60 -16.06 -1.32
N TYR A 429 -13.81 -16.56 -2.26
CA TYR A 429 -12.36 -16.53 -2.17
C TYR A 429 -11.70 -16.70 -3.54
N GLN A 430 -10.45 -16.26 -3.63
CA GLN A 430 -9.57 -16.48 -4.79
C GLN A 430 -8.20 -16.99 -4.32
N ASP A 431 -7.69 -18.01 -5.01
CA ASP A 431 -6.31 -18.46 -4.80
C ASP A 431 -5.35 -17.64 -5.68
N PHE A 432 -4.28 -17.13 -5.07
CA PHE A 432 -3.21 -16.44 -5.78
C PHE A 432 -1.86 -16.68 -5.07
N ASN A 433 -0.84 -17.07 -5.84
CA ASN A 433 0.41 -17.61 -5.33
C ASN A 433 0.17 -18.83 -4.40
N GLN A 434 0.63 -18.76 -3.15
CA GLN A 434 0.47 -19.81 -2.13
C GLN A 434 -0.64 -19.50 -1.13
N ASP A 435 -1.42 -18.44 -1.37
CA ASP A 435 -2.41 -17.90 -0.46
C ASP A 435 -3.80 -17.94 -1.09
N ARG A 436 -4.81 -18.06 -0.22
CA ARG A 436 -6.23 -17.93 -0.50
C ARG A 436 -6.71 -16.63 0.13
N TYR A 437 -7.27 -15.74 -0.67
CA TYR A 437 -7.83 -14.45 -0.27
C TYR A 437 -9.33 -14.63 -0.08
N LEU A 438 -9.80 -14.50 1.15
CA LEU A 438 -11.18 -14.62 1.60
C LEU A 438 -11.87 -13.27 1.49
N HIS A 439 -13.01 -13.21 0.81
CA HIS A 439 -13.77 -11.98 0.60
C HIS A 439 -14.75 -11.79 1.75
N LEU A 440 -14.42 -10.88 2.65
CA LEU A 440 -15.28 -10.56 3.78
C LEU A 440 -16.41 -9.62 3.38
N ILE A 441 -17.54 -9.78 4.03
CA ILE A 441 -18.58 -8.75 4.07
C ILE A 441 -18.16 -7.71 5.09
N LYS A 442 -18.30 -6.42 4.77
CA LYS A 442 -17.92 -5.32 5.68
C LYS A 442 -18.85 -5.28 6.90
N THR A 443 -18.31 -5.69 8.04
CA THR A 443 -18.95 -5.68 9.36
C THR A 443 -17.84 -5.63 10.42
N ASP A 444 -18.17 -5.26 11.65
CA ASP A 444 -17.19 -5.16 12.73
C ASP A 444 -16.70 -6.53 13.21
N VAL A 445 -17.46 -7.60 12.92
CA VAL A 445 -17.14 -8.98 13.31
C VAL A 445 -17.44 -9.97 12.18
N ASN A 446 -16.44 -10.71 11.74
CA ASN A 446 -16.59 -11.82 10.79
C ASN A 446 -16.20 -13.15 11.45
N GLN A 447 -17.02 -14.19 11.23
CA GLN A 447 -16.70 -15.55 11.65
C GLN A 447 -16.22 -16.38 10.45
N ILE A 448 -15.04 -16.99 10.59
CA ILE A 448 -14.38 -17.77 9.56
C ILE A 448 -14.32 -19.23 9.99
N GLN A 449 -15.06 -20.07 9.28
CA GLN A 449 -15.03 -21.51 9.42
C GLN A 449 -14.31 -22.13 8.22
N LEU A 450 -13.31 -22.97 8.50
CA LEU A 450 -12.54 -23.69 7.48
C LEU A 450 -12.98 -25.15 7.41
N ALA A 451 -13.08 -25.68 6.19
CA ALA A 451 -13.37 -27.08 5.90
C ALA A 451 -12.33 -27.69 4.96
N SER A 452 -12.21 -29.01 4.99
CA SER A 452 -11.26 -29.74 4.13
C SER A 452 -11.72 -29.88 2.68
N LYS A 453 -12.99 -29.60 2.38
CA LYS A 453 -13.60 -29.67 1.05
C LYS A 453 -14.31 -28.37 0.71
N ILE A 454 -14.40 -28.10 -0.59
CA ILE A 454 -15.23 -27.02 -1.14
C ILE A 454 -16.70 -27.34 -0.85
N ASN A 455 -17.49 -26.31 -0.54
CA ASN A 455 -18.94 -26.42 -0.51
C ASN A 455 -19.51 -26.24 -1.93
N ASP A 456 -20.46 -27.08 -2.33
CA ASP A 456 -21.24 -26.93 -3.56
C ASP A 456 -22.29 -25.81 -3.41
N VAL A 457 -21.84 -24.58 -3.16
CA VAL A 457 -22.69 -23.38 -3.12
C VAL A 457 -22.09 -22.29 -3.99
N PRO A 458 -22.92 -21.41 -4.58
CA PRO A 458 -22.39 -20.28 -5.32
C PRO A 458 -21.54 -19.33 -4.46
N TYR A 459 -20.48 -18.78 -5.04
CA TYR A 459 -19.62 -17.81 -4.37
C TYR A 459 -18.95 -16.83 -5.33
N LEU A 460 -18.50 -15.69 -4.80
CA LEU A 460 -17.75 -14.69 -5.55
C LEU A 460 -16.28 -15.14 -5.72
N VAL A 461 -15.85 -15.40 -6.95
CA VAL A 461 -14.47 -15.76 -7.25
C VAL A 461 -13.60 -14.51 -7.15
N ASP A 462 -13.92 -13.48 -7.92
CA ASP A 462 -13.21 -12.19 -7.86
C ASP A 462 -14.04 -11.06 -8.48
N ALA A 463 -13.69 -9.80 -8.17
CA ALA A 463 -14.29 -8.60 -8.75
C ALA A 463 -13.34 -7.39 -8.70
N ASN A 464 -13.52 -6.43 -9.61
CA ASN A 464 -12.94 -5.08 -9.49
C ASN A 464 -13.82 -4.08 -8.71
N GLY A 465 -14.88 -4.57 -8.06
CA GLY A 465 -15.81 -3.79 -7.25
C GLY A 465 -15.85 -4.30 -5.82
N THR A 466 -15.97 -3.38 -4.85
CA THR A 466 -16.02 -3.70 -3.42
C THR A 466 -17.39 -4.31 -3.07
N LEU A 467 -17.37 -5.48 -2.43
CA LEU A 467 -18.57 -6.13 -1.91
C LEU A 467 -19.23 -5.28 -0.82
N GLN A 468 -20.51 -4.96 -1.00
CA GLN A 468 -21.32 -4.21 -0.03
C GLN A 468 -22.23 -5.14 0.76
N THR A 469 -22.92 -6.06 0.07
CA THR A 469 -23.86 -6.99 0.70
C THR A 469 -23.71 -8.37 0.09
N TRP A 470 -23.97 -9.41 0.89
CA TRP A 470 -24.07 -10.78 0.45
C TRP A 470 -25.03 -11.52 1.38
N ASN A 471 -26.11 -12.05 0.82
CA ASN A 471 -27.14 -12.77 1.54
C ASN A 471 -27.43 -14.07 0.80
N GLN A 472 -27.19 -15.20 1.45
CA GLN A 472 -27.44 -16.52 0.87
C GLN A 472 -28.70 -17.14 1.49
N HIS A 473 -29.62 -17.58 0.62
CA HIS A 473 -30.92 -18.14 0.98
C HIS A 473 -31.25 -19.38 0.14
N ASN A 474 -31.02 -20.58 0.66
CA ASN A 474 -31.23 -21.85 -0.06
C ASN A 474 -30.58 -21.83 -1.46
N LEU A 475 -31.40 -21.70 -2.53
CA LEU A 475 -30.97 -21.69 -3.91
C LEU A 475 -30.78 -20.27 -4.48
N GLN A 476 -30.98 -19.23 -3.66
CA GLN A 476 -30.85 -17.83 -4.05
C GLN A 476 -29.66 -17.17 -3.33
N THR A 477 -28.97 -16.27 -4.02
CA THR A 477 -27.94 -15.40 -3.44
C THR A 477 -28.14 -13.97 -3.93
N ASP A 478 -28.38 -13.03 -3.01
CA ASP A 478 -28.52 -11.61 -3.29
C ASP A 478 -27.25 -10.88 -2.87
N PHE A 479 -26.66 -10.09 -3.75
CA PHE A 479 -25.41 -9.39 -3.46
C PHE A 479 -25.31 -8.03 -4.16
N THR A 480 -24.48 -7.15 -3.59
CA THR A 480 -24.26 -5.82 -4.11
C THR A 480 -22.75 -5.55 -4.24
N LEU A 481 -22.32 -5.09 -5.40
CA LEU A 481 -20.95 -4.65 -5.67
C LEU A 481 -20.93 -3.15 -5.97
N LYS A 482 -19.93 -2.44 -5.43
CA LYS A 482 -19.65 -1.04 -5.77
C LYS A 482 -18.33 -0.93 -6.50
N ALA A 483 -18.35 -0.53 -7.77
CA ALA A 483 -17.16 -0.33 -8.58
C ALA A 483 -16.96 1.15 -8.93
N TYR A 484 -15.71 1.62 -8.95
CA TYR A 484 -15.38 2.98 -9.41
C TYR A 484 -15.15 3.06 -10.92
N VAL A 485 -14.96 1.91 -11.56
CA VAL A 485 -14.89 1.76 -13.02
C VAL A 485 -15.98 0.78 -13.47
N LYS A 486 -16.05 0.48 -14.77
CA LYS A 486 -16.95 -0.57 -15.28
C LYS A 486 -16.79 -1.85 -14.48
N LEU A 487 -17.88 -2.32 -13.86
CA LEU A 487 -17.83 -3.51 -13.01
C LEU A 487 -17.53 -4.76 -13.86
N ASP A 488 -16.62 -5.57 -13.35
CA ASP A 488 -16.13 -6.81 -13.94
C ASP A 488 -15.88 -7.82 -12.80
N PHE A 489 -16.53 -8.98 -12.87
CA PHE A 489 -16.53 -9.97 -11.80
C PHE A 489 -16.76 -11.39 -12.29
N THR A 490 -16.40 -12.36 -11.45
CA THR A 490 -16.54 -13.79 -11.72
C THR A 490 -17.27 -14.46 -10.56
N LEU A 491 -18.32 -15.24 -10.87
CA LEU A 491 -19.02 -16.08 -9.90
C LEU A 491 -18.71 -17.56 -10.17
N HIS A 492 -18.60 -18.34 -9.11
CA HIS A 492 -18.63 -19.78 -9.19
C HIS A 492 -20.06 -20.26 -8.97
N HIS A 493 -20.68 -20.92 -9.94
CA HIS A 493 -22.01 -21.54 -9.80
C HIS A 493 -22.22 -22.65 -10.85
N SER A 494 -23.41 -23.27 -10.88
CA SER A 494 -23.76 -24.32 -11.85
C SER A 494 -24.59 -23.80 -13.03
N ASP A 495 -24.69 -24.59 -14.10
CA ASP A 495 -25.41 -24.21 -15.34
C ASP A 495 -26.91 -23.94 -15.15
N ASN A 496 -27.52 -24.47 -14.08
CA ASN A 496 -28.93 -24.23 -13.75
C ASN A 496 -29.17 -22.90 -13.02
N CYS A 497 -28.12 -22.14 -12.72
CA CYS A 497 -28.26 -20.85 -12.06
C CYS A 497 -28.41 -19.71 -13.08
N HIS A 498 -29.27 -18.74 -12.76
CA HIS A 498 -29.48 -17.53 -13.54
C HIS A 498 -29.20 -16.28 -12.71
N LEU A 499 -28.41 -15.37 -13.27
CA LEU A 499 -28.11 -14.08 -12.66
C LEU A 499 -29.12 -13.03 -13.15
N TYR A 500 -29.69 -12.27 -12.22
CA TYR A 500 -30.65 -11.21 -12.49
C TYR A 500 -30.12 -9.86 -11.98
N ASP A 501 -30.36 -8.80 -12.73
CA ASP A 501 -30.17 -7.43 -12.24
C ASP A 501 -31.30 -6.98 -11.31
N GLU A 502 -31.18 -5.77 -10.76
CA GLU A 502 -32.18 -5.17 -9.87
C GLU A 502 -33.56 -4.98 -10.55
N GLN A 503 -33.60 -4.89 -11.88
CA GLN A 503 -34.85 -4.79 -12.65
C GLN A 503 -35.44 -6.17 -13.00
N GLY A 504 -34.77 -7.25 -12.64
CA GLY A 504 -35.19 -8.63 -12.90
C GLY A 504 -34.85 -9.12 -14.31
N HIS A 505 -33.99 -8.44 -15.05
CA HIS A 505 -33.48 -8.95 -16.33
C HIS A 505 -32.38 -9.97 -16.12
N VAL A 506 -32.37 -11.02 -16.94
CA VAL A 506 -31.32 -12.04 -16.92
C VAL A 506 -30.04 -11.47 -17.52
N ILE A 507 -28.95 -11.55 -16.79
CA ILE A 507 -27.60 -11.21 -17.24
C ILE A 507 -26.91 -12.47 -17.73
N GLN A 508 -26.54 -12.47 -19.01
CA GLN A 508 -25.75 -13.55 -19.61
C GLN A 508 -24.28 -13.36 -19.27
N SER A 509 -23.57 -14.46 -18.99
CA SER A 509 -22.11 -14.42 -18.81
C SER A 509 -21.41 -14.10 -20.13
N ASP A 510 -20.42 -13.22 -20.12
CA ASP A 510 -19.59 -12.90 -21.28
C ASP A 510 -18.71 -14.09 -21.70
N SER A 511 -18.28 -14.87 -20.72
CA SER A 511 -17.56 -16.13 -20.91
C SER A 511 -17.67 -17.01 -19.67
N HIS A 512 -17.34 -18.29 -19.79
CA HIS A 512 -17.18 -19.14 -18.61
C HIS A 512 -16.09 -20.19 -18.84
N THR A 513 -15.46 -20.65 -17.76
CA THR A 513 -14.56 -21.79 -17.75
C THR A 513 -14.97 -22.71 -16.61
N GLN A 514 -15.41 -23.92 -16.94
CA GLN A 514 -16.04 -24.81 -15.95
C GLN A 514 -17.21 -24.09 -15.25
N GLN A 515 -17.22 -24.07 -13.91
CA GLN A 515 -18.23 -23.44 -13.09
C GLN A 515 -17.95 -21.95 -12.79
N GLN A 516 -16.91 -21.36 -13.38
CA GLN A 516 -16.59 -19.93 -13.22
C GLN A 516 -17.18 -19.12 -14.38
N TYR A 517 -18.22 -18.33 -14.09
CA TYR A 517 -18.92 -17.49 -15.07
C TYR A 517 -18.49 -16.03 -14.87
N HIS A 518 -18.06 -15.43 -15.96
CA HIS A 518 -17.54 -14.07 -15.99
C HIS A 518 -18.61 -13.10 -16.49
N TYR A 519 -18.70 -11.95 -15.82
CA TYR A 519 -19.70 -10.92 -16.07
C TYR A 519 -19.07 -9.54 -16.12
N GLN A 520 -19.47 -8.75 -17.11
CA GLN A 520 -19.09 -7.37 -17.27
C GLN A 520 -20.33 -6.48 -17.36
N THR A 521 -20.21 -5.28 -16.80
CA THR A 521 -21.20 -4.22 -16.95
C THR A 521 -20.63 -3.07 -17.77
N ASN A 522 -21.52 -2.23 -18.29
CA ASN A 522 -21.12 -1.05 -19.05
C ASN A 522 -20.97 0.22 -18.18
N ALA A 523 -21.16 0.13 -16.86
CA ALA A 523 -21.20 1.29 -15.97
C ALA A 523 -20.41 1.06 -14.67
N ALA A 524 -19.97 2.16 -14.06
CA ALA A 524 -19.50 2.19 -12.69
C ALA A 524 -20.68 2.46 -11.74
N GLY A 525 -20.45 2.31 -10.44
CA GLY A 525 -21.43 2.59 -9.41
C GLY A 525 -21.80 1.36 -8.61
N GLN A 526 -23.00 1.37 -8.04
CA GLN A 526 -23.55 0.28 -7.25
C GLN A 526 -24.40 -0.61 -8.15
N HIS A 527 -24.16 -1.92 -8.07
CA HIS A 527 -24.86 -2.93 -8.84
C HIS A 527 -25.36 -4.02 -7.90
N THR A 528 -26.68 -4.23 -7.90
CA THR A 528 -27.36 -5.26 -7.10
C THR A 528 -27.77 -6.40 -8.01
N TYR A 529 -27.49 -7.63 -7.56
CA TYR A 529 -27.77 -8.83 -8.31
C TYR A 529 -28.47 -9.88 -7.44
N LYS A 530 -29.22 -10.73 -8.12
CA LYS A 530 -29.80 -11.95 -7.57
C LYS A 530 -29.37 -13.13 -8.42
N LEU A 531 -28.67 -14.09 -7.85
CA LEU A 531 -28.40 -15.39 -8.46
C LEU A 531 -29.46 -16.38 -7.98
N SER A 532 -30.17 -17.05 -8.89
CA SER A 532 -31.12 -18.12 -8.56
C SER A 532 -30.70 -19.42 -9.23
N CYS A 533 -30.37 -20.41 -8.42
CA CYS A 533 -30.32 -21.82 -8.76
C CYS A 533 -31.62 -22.49 -8.25
#